data_AF-A0A258CAF7-F1
#
_entry.id   AF-A0A258CAF7-F1
#
_cell.length_a   1.000
_cell.length_b   1.000
_cell.length_c   1.000
_cell.angle_alpha   90.00
_cell.angle_beta   90.00
_cell.angle_gamma   90.00
#
_symmetry.space_group_name_H-M   'P 1'
#
loop_
_entity.id
_entity.type
_entity.pdbx_description
1 polymer ?
#
loop_
_entity_poly.entity_id
_entity_poly.type
_entity_poly.pdbx_seq_one_letter_code
_entity_poly.pdbx_strand_id
1 'polypeptide(L)'
;MMERLSLAMAAKTHGMLKTHLFPGDGNESAAVLICKAALRNGRRLLVRETILVPHEACRVRAPDRIVWPGAYIEEAIARAEAEGLTILLIHSHPGGWLEFSRADDESDTRTMPALFAAFGNRHGSAIMAPNGAIRARLYRPDMSFDAIELVTVSGHDISYWWNEDIHNGVLVQWPLPFTEGMRRQLGRLSFAVIGVSGTGSVVAEQLARLGIGKLTLID
;
A
#
# COMPACT_ATOMS: atom_id res chain seq x y z
N MET A 1 9.82 -2.80 -19.96
CA MET A 1 8.98 -3.33 -18.87
C MET A 1 8.19 -2.15 -18.33
N MET A 2 6.86 -2.20 -18.37
CA MET A 2 6.01 -1.11 -17.88
C MET A 2 6.19 -1.01 -16.36
N GLU A 3 6.50 0.19 -15.85
CA GLU A 3 6.67 0.38 -14.40
C GLU A 3 5.35 0.05 -13.69
N ARG A 4 5.39 -0.68 -12.59
CA ARG A 4 4.20 -1.16 -11.87
C ARG A 4 3.59 -0.07 -11.00
N LEU A 5 2.26 -0.07 -10.83
CA LEU A 5 1.61 0.81 -9.86
C LEU A 5 1.91 0.32 -8.43
N SER A 6 2.49 1.16 -7.59
CA SER A 6 2.97 0.77 -6.26
C SER A 6 2.66 1.80 -5.18
N LEU A 7 2.50 1.33 -3.96
CA LEU A 7 2.39 2.12 -2.74
C LEU A 7 3.63 1.86 -1.87
N ALA A 8 4.27 2.91 -1.37
CA ALA A 8 5.43 2.80 -0.49
C ALA A 8 5.24 3.64 0.76
N MET A 9 5.64 3.09 1.90
CA MET A 9 5.61 3.79 3.19
C MET A 9 6.78 3.37 4.08
N ALA A 10 7.10 4.23 5.05
CA ALA A 10 8.09 3.90 6.08
C ALA A 10 7.52 2.90 7.09
N ALA A 11 8.37 2.03 7.64
CA ALA A 11 7.97 1.07 8.69
C ALA A 11 7.39 1.74 9.94
N LYS A 12 7.83 2.97 10.26
CA LYS A 12 7.23 3.77 11.35
C LYS A 12 5.76 4.07 11.08
N THR A 13 5.43 4.52 9.86
CA THR A 13 4.05 4.81 9.45
C THR A 13 3.21 3.54 9.42
N HIS A 14 3.76 2.46 8.86
CA HIS A 14 3.10 1.15 8.83
C HIS A 14 2.80 0.60 10.23
N GLY A 15 3.76 0.66 11.14
CA GLY A 15 3.60 0.21 12.53
C GLY A 15 2.53 1.01 13.27
N MET A 16 2.55 2.35 13.13
CA MET A 16 1.51 3.23 13.68
C MET A 16 0.12 2.89 13.14
N LEU A 17 0.00 2.71 11.81
CA LEU A 17 -1.25 2.28 11.17
C LEU A 17 -1.72 0.93 11.72
N LYS A 18 -0.83 -0.05 11.83
CA LYS A 18 -1.17 -1.38 12.33
C LYS A 18 -1.67 -1.30 13.78
N THR A 19 -1.00 -0.55 14.65
CA THR A 19 -1.44 -0.38 16.04
C THR A 19 -2.82 0.28 16.11
N HIS A 20 -3.06 1.32 15.30
CA HIS A 20 -4.35 2.01 15.28
C HIS A 20 -5.47 1.17 14.68
N LEU A 21 -5.21 0.50 13.57
CA LEU A 21 -6.24 -0.23 12.82
C LEU A 21 -6.70 -1.52 13.52
N PHE A 22 -5.92 -2.05 14.45
CA PHE A 22 -6.22 -3.28 15.20
C PHE A 22 -6.19 -3.04 16.72
N PRO A 23 -7.18 -2.32 17.29
CA PRO A 23 -7.25 -2.06 18.72
C PRO A 23 -7.59 -3.30 19.56
N GLY A 24 -7.96 -4.43 18.92
CA GLY A 24 -8.23 -5.71 19.58
C GLY A 24 -9.71 -5.98 19.89
N ASP A 25 -10.62 -5.11 19.49
CA ASP A 25 -12.08 -5.27 19.69
C ASP A 25 -12.78 -6.09 18.59
N GLY A 26 -12.03 -6.52 17.57
CA GLY A 26 -12.55 -7.32 16.45
C GLY A 26 -13.38 -6.51 15.44
N ASN A 27 -13.48 -5.20 15.59
CA ASN A 27 -14.19 -4.32 14.64
C ASN A 27 -13.23 -3.64 13.68
N GLU A 28 -13.72 -3.32 12.48
CA GLU A 28 -12.97 -2.51 11.52
C GLU A 28 -12.65 -1.13 12.11
N SER A 29 -11.52 -0.59 11.70
CA SER A 29 -11.03 0.74 12.07
C SER A 29 -10.54 1.44 10.81
N ALA A 30 -10.48 2.78 10.81
CA ALA A 30 -10.14 3.57 9.63
C ALA A 30 -8.95 4.50 9.88
N ALA A 31 -8.25 4.83 8.80
CA ALA A 31 -7.29 5.91 8.70
C ALA A 31 -7.29 6.46 7.25
N VAL A 32 -6.74 7.64 7.05
CA VAL A 32 -6.57 8.24 5.72
C VAL A 32 -5.08 8.39 5.43
N LEU A 33 -4.64 7.89 4.27
CA LEU A 33 -3.29 8.08 3.78
C LEU A 33 -3.27 9.20 2.74
N ILE A 34 -2.36 10.16 2.91
CA ILE A 34 -2.12 11.20 1.92
C ILE A 34 -0.78 10.89 1.24
N CYS A 35 -0.85 10.68 -0.07
CA CYS A 35 0.25 10.14 -0.87
C CYS A 35 0.70 11.15 -1.91
N LYS A 36 2.02 11.23 -2.13
CA LYS A 36 2.57 11.96 -3.28
C LYS A 36 2.96 10.98 -4.38
N ALA A 37 2.48 11.22 -5.58
CA ALA A 37 2.89 10.44 -6.75
C ALA A 37 4.32 10.83 -7.17
N ALA A 38 5.16 9.84 -7.48
CA ALA A 38 6.52 10.07 -7.92
C ALA A 38 6.54 10.78 -9.29
N LEU A 39 7.33 11.85 -9.39
CA LEU A 39 7.35 12.79 -10.53
C LEU A 39 7.57 12.14 -11.89
N ARG A 40 8.31 11.02 -11.95
CA ARG A 40 8.79 10.47 -13.22
C ARG A 40 7.71 9.71 -14.01
N ASN A 41 6.73 9.12 -13.32
CA ASN A 41 5.73 8.26 -13.96
C ASN A 41 4.34 8.30 -13.30
N GLY A 42 4.20 8.90 -12.12
CA GLY A 42 2.97 8.86 -11.33
C GLY A 42 2.53 7.47 -10.84
N ARG A 43 3.34 6.42 -11.08
CA ARG A 43 3.01 5.01 -10.76
C ARG A 43 3.56 4.55 -9.41
N ARG A 44 4.31 5.39 -8.71
CA ARG A 44 4.71 5.12 -7.33
C ARG A 44 4.11 6.16 -6.40
N LEU A 45 3.22 5.72 -5.52
CA LEU A 45 2.63 6.53 -4.47
C LEU A 45 3.48 6.40 -3.21
N LEU A 46 3.97 7.53 -2.70
CA LEU A 46 4.71 7.59 -1.44
C LEU A 46 3.77 8.14 -0.37
N VAL A 47 3.51 7.37 0.69
CA VAL A 47 2.74 7.87 1.85
C VAL A 47 3.56 8.96 2.52
N ARG A 48 3.03 10.18 2.47
CA ARG A 48 3.64 11.35 3.09
C ARG A 48 3.12 11.57 4.49
N GLU A 49 1.81 11.38 4.64
CA GLU A 49 1.08 11.75 5.84
C GLU A 49 -0.07 10.77 6.07
N THR A 50 -0.46 10.65 7.33
CA THR A 50 -1.51 9.74 7.77
C THR A 50 -2.37 10.44 8.80
N ILE A 51 -3.68 10.39 8.60
CA ILE A 51 -4.69 10.87 9.54
C ILE A 51 -5.32 9.63 10.18
N LEU A 52 -5.11 9.44 11.47
CA LEU A 52 -5.75 8.37 12.22
C LEU A 52 -7.18 8.80 12.56
N VAL A 53 -8.17 8.03 12.12
CA VAL A 53 -9.57 8.32 12.43
C VAL A 53 -9.89 7.75 13.81
N PRO A 54 -10.25 8.57 14.82
CA PRO A 54 -10.65 8.07 16.13
C PRO A 54 -11.83 7.12 16.02
N HIS A 55 -11.81 6.05 16.80
CA HIS A 55 -12.78 4.96 16.68
C HIS A 55 -14.21 5.43 16.97
N GLU A 56 -14.37 6.36 17.92
CA GLU A 56 -15.63 6.96 18.32
C GLU A 56 -16.21 7.94 17.28
N ALA A 57 -15.38 8.46 16.37
CA ALA A 57 -15.86 9.31 15.29
C ALA A 57 -16.62 8.51 14.22
N CYS A 58 -16.30 7.22 14.07
CA CYS A 58 -16.99 6.33 13.16
C CYS A 58 -18.36 5.94 13.75
N ARG A 59 -19.46 6.44 13.15
CA ARG A 59 -20.83 6.11 13.58
C ARG A 59 -21.12 4.60 13.61
N VAL A 60 -20.49 3.84 12.73
CA VAL A 60 -20.59 2.38 12.68
C VAL A 60 -19.19 1.79 12.56
N ARG A 61 -18.86 0.89 13.47
CA ARG A 61 -17.73 -0.04 13.43
C ARG A 61 -18.25 -1.43 13.75
N ALA A 62 -18.19 -2.33 12.80
CA ALA A 62 -18.54 -3.75 12.92
C ALA A 62 -17.37 -4.59 12.37
N PRO A 63 -17.35 -5.92 12.55
CA PRO A 63 -16.26 -6.77 12.06
C PRO A 63 -16.06 -6.79 10.53
N ASP A 64 -17.10 -6.42 9.78
CA ASP A 64 -17.19 -6.49 8.32
C ASP A 64 -17.71 -5.19 7.68
N ARG A 65 -17.76 -4.10 8.46
CA ARG A 65 -18.28 -2.82 8.00
C ARG A 65 -17.82 -1.65 8.86
N ILE A 66 -17.39 -0.59 8.20
CA ILE A 66 -17.18 0.74 8.78
C ILE A 66 -17.91 1.83 8.00
N VAL A 67 -18.31 2.91 8.69
CA VAL A 67 -18.84 4.13 8.05
C VAL A 67 -17.87 5.28 8.30
N TRP A 68 -17.35 5.85 7.20
CA TRP A 68 -16.42 6.96 7.21
C TRP A 68 -17.03 8.22 7.82
N PRO A 69 -16.36 8.86 8.79
CA PRO A 69 -16.75 10.19 9.25
C PRO A 69 -16.32 11.25 8.23
N GLY A 70 -17.30 11.99 7.69
CA GLY A 70 -17.07 13.01 6.65
C GLY A 70 -16.02 14.05 7.03
N ALA A 71 -15.96 14.45 8.32
CA ALA A 71 -14.98 15.41 8.83
C ALA A 71 -13.52 15.02 8.54
N TYR A 72 -13.18 13.72 8.58
CA TYR A 72 -11.81 13.25 8.33
C TYR A 72 -11.50 13.12 6.84
N ILE A 73 -12.54 12.94 6.00
CA ILE A 73 -12.40 13.04 4.54
C ILE A 73 -12.17 14.50 4.16
N GLU A 74 -12.94 15.43 4.72
CA GLU A 74 -12.78 16.88 4.53
C GLU A 74 -11.41 17.37 5.00
N GLU A 75 -10.96 16.92 6.17
CA GLU A 75 -9.61 17.21 6.66
C GLU A 75 -8.52 16.70 5.71
N ALA A 76 -8.68 15.49 5.17
CA ALA A 76 -7.74 14.95 4.20
C ALA A 76 -7.73 15.78 2.90
N ILE A 77 -8.89 16.22 2.42
CA ILE A 77 -9.02 17.11 1.25
C ILE A 77 -8.25 18.41 1.51
N ALA A 78 -8.50 19.07 2.64
CA ALA A 78 -7.85 20.33 2.99
C ALA A 78 -6.32 20.24 3.02
N ARG A 79 -5.76 19.10 3.45
CA ARG A 79 -4.31 18.86 3.47
C ARG A 79 -3.72 18.47 2.13
N ALA A 80 -4.52 17.87 1.24
CA ALA A 80 -4.05 17.26 0.00
C ALA A 80 -4.25 18.13 -1.25
N GLU A 81 -5.27 18.98 -1.26
CA GLU A 81 -5.73 19.71 -2.45
C GLU A 81 -4.66 20.67 -3.01
N ALA A 82 -4.08 21.51 -2.16
CA ALA A 82 -3.13 22.56 -2.57
C ALA A 82 -1.90 22.01 -3.31
N GLU A 83 -1.54 20.74 -3.06
CA GLU A 83 -0.40 20.06 -3.68
C GLU A 83 -0.81 18.97 -4.68
N GLY A 84 -2.11 18.79 -4.94
CA GLY A 84 -2.62 17.75 -5.84
C GLY A 84 -2.24 16.32 -5.40
N LEU A 85 -2.31 16.03 -4.10
CA LEU A 85 -1.92 14.74 -3.54
C LEU A 85 -3.01 13.67 -3.71
N THR A 86 -2.63 12.40 -3.68
CA THR A 86 -3.54 11.26 -3.75
C THR A 86 -3.97 10.83 -2.36
N ILE A 87 -5.26 10.93 -2.07
CA ILE A 87 -5.88 10.33 -0.88
C ILE A 87 -6.16 8.84 -1.10
N LEU A 88 -5.75 7.99 -0.14
CA LEU A 88 -6.18 6.61 0.00
C LEU A 88 -6.93 6.44 1.34
N LEU A 89 -8.17 5.96 1.27
CA LEU A 89 -8.98 5.60 2.43
C LEU A 89 -8.62 4.18 2.86
N ILE A 90 -7.98 4.00 4.03
CA ILE A 90 -7.56 2.68 4.51
C ILE A 90 -8.39 2.21 5.72
N HIS A 91 -8.86 0.96 5.71
CA HIS A 91 -9.48 0.32 6.87
C HIS A 91 -8.88 -1.06 7.17
N SER A 92 -9.14 -1.60 8.36
CA SER A 92 -8.74 -2.96 8.73
C SER A 92 -9.80 -3.99 8.36
N HIS A 93 -9.34 -5.20 8.02
CA HIS A 93 -10.13 -6.43 8.06
C HIS A 93 -9.65 -7.29 9.24
N PRO A 94 -10.30 -7.23 10.42
CA PRO A 94 -9.86 -7.93 11.63
C PRO A 94 -9.75 -9.46 11.47
N GLY A 95 -10.58 -10.06 10.60
CA GLY A 95 -10.54 -11.50 10.28
C GLY A 95 -9.37 -11.93 9.40
N GLY A 96 -8.57 -10.99 8.88
CA GLY A 96 -7.39 -11.29 8.06
C GLY A 96 -7.66 -11.60 6.59
N TRP A 97 -8.90 -11.45 6.14
CA TRP A 97 -9.25 -11.57 4.73
C TRP A 97 -8.73 -10.37 3.94
N LEU A 98 -7.81 -10.61 3.00
CA LEU A 98 -7.13 -9.56 2.23
C LEU A 98 -7.74 -9.36 0.82
N GLU A 99 -9.07 -9.34 0.71
CA GLU A 99 -9.78 -8.86 -0.49
C GLU A 99 -10.86 -7.86 -0.11
N PHE A 100 -11.14 -6.93 -1.02
CA PHE A 100 -12.27 -6.03 -0.91
C PHE A 100 -13.58 -6.83 -0.98
N SER A 101 -14.45 -6.59 -0.01
CA SER A 101 -15.80 -7.10 0.08
C SER A 101 -16.78 -6.23 -0.71
N ARG A 102 -18.02 -6.73 -0.86
CA ARG A 102 -19.12 -5.94 -1.41
C ARG A 102 -19.41 -4.69 -0.57
N ALA A 103 -19.28 -4.76 0.75
CA ALA A 103 -19.49 -3.60 1.62
C ALA A 103 -18.44 -2.50 1.36
N ASP A 104 -17.21 -2.90 1.05
CA ASP A 104 -16.12 -1.99 0.68
C ASP A 104 -16.41 -1.33 -0.67
N ASP A 105 -16.84 -2.09 -1.67
CA ASP A 105 -17.24 -1.56 -2.99
C ASP A 105 -18.38 -0.53 -2.88
N GLU A 106 -19.39 -0.82 -2.05
CA GLU A 106 -20.49 0.10 -1.78
C GLU A 106 -20.04 1.35 -1.03
N SER A 107 -19.05 1.23 -0.13
CA SER A 107 -18.45 2.36 0.57
C SER A 107 -17.63 3.25 -0.38
N ASP A 108 -16.81 2.64 -1.24
CA ASP A 108 -15.98 3.36 -2.21
C ASP A 108 -16.84 4.10 -3.24
N THR A 109 -17.95 3.49 -3.67
CA THR A 109 -18.92 4.14 -4.58
C THR A 109 -19.54 5.41 -3.98
N ARG A 110 -19.58 5.54 -2.65
CA ARG A 110 -20.08 6.75 -1.98
C ARG A 110 -18.96 7.78 -1.71
N THR A 111 -17.76 7.33 -1.42
CA THR A 111 -16.66 8.19 -0.95
C THR A 111 -15.77 8.71 -2.08
N MET A 112 -15.45 7.89 -3.08
CA MET A 112 -14.58 8.27 -4.18
C MET A 112 -15.15 9.43 -5.03
N PRO A 113 -16.45 9.46 -5.39
CA PRO A 113 -17.00 10.60 -6.11
C PRO A 113 -16.89 11.92 -5.35
N ALA A 114 -17.01 11.89 -4.02
CA ALA A 114 -16.85 13.09 -3.20
C ALA A 114 -15.40 13.60 -3.22
N LEU A 115 -14.41 12.69 -3.16
CA LEU A 115 -13.00 13.05 -3.32
C LEU A 115 -12.72 13.66 -4.70
N PHE A 116 -13.21 13.05 -5.78
CA PHE A 116 -13.02 13.58 -7.15
C PHE A 116 -13.77 14.89 -7.40
N ALA A 117 -14.93 15.10 -6.76
CA ALA A 117 -15.64 16.36 -6.83
C ALA A 117 -14.87 17.49 -6.13
N ALA A 118 -14.08 17.15 -5.11
CA ALA A 118 -13.22 18.11 -4.43
C ALA A 118 -11.98 18.46 -5.28
N PHE A 119 -11.16 17.48 -5.66
CA PHE A 119 -9.97 17.74 -6.46
C PHE A 119 -9.37 16.47 -7.09
N GLY A 120 -8.39 16.67 -7.97
CA GLY A 120 -7.58 15.58 -8.51
C GLY A 120 -8.35 14.64 -9.43
N ASN A 121 -7.67 13.59 -9.88
CA ASN A 121 -8.25 12.56 -10.74
C ASN A 121 -7.80 11.15 -10.35
N ARG A 122 -7.12 11.00 -9.20
CA ARG A 122 -6.68 9.73 -8.66
C ARG A 122 -6.75 9.72 -7.14
N HIS A 123 -7.66 8.91 -6.63
CA HIS A 123 -7.89 8.60 -5.22
C HIS A 123 -8.17 7.11 -5.07
N GLY A 124 -8.10 6.56 -3.87
CA GLY A 124 -8.19 5.11 -3.74
C GLY A 124 -8.61 4.63 -2.37
N SER A 125 -8.69 3.31 -2.26
CA SER A 125 -8.96 2.62 -1.01
C SER A 125 -7.91 1.55 -0.76
N ALA A 126 -7.76 1.20 0.51
CA ALA A 126 -6.86 0.16 0.95
C ALA A 126 -7.45 -0.62 2.12
N ILE A 127 -7.06 -1.88 2.23
CA ILE A 127 -7.38 -2.74 3.36
C ILE A 127 -6.08 -3.23 3.99
N MET A 128 -6.06 -3.33 5.31
CA MET A 128 -4.98 -3.96 6.07
C MET A 128 -5.49 -5.21 6.77
N ALA A 129 -4.71 -6.29 6.77
CA ALA A 129 -4.95 -7.50 7.56
C ALA A 129 -4.06 -7.52 8.84
N PRO A 130 -4.36 -8.35 9.88
CA PRO A 130 -3.64 -8.36 11.15
C PRO A 130 -2.15 -8.72 11.03
N ASN A 131 -1.77 -9.46 9.97
CA ASN A 131 -0.37 -9.72 9.66
C ASN A 131 0.38 -8.46 9.17
N GLY A 132 -0.32 -7.35 8.94
CA GLY A 132 0.21 -6.09 8.44
C GLY A 132 0.17 -5.96 6.92
N ALA A 133 -0.23 -7.00 6.19
CA ALA A 133 -0.34 -6.94 4.74
C ALA A 133 -1.40 -5.92 4.32
N ILE A 134 -1.09 -5.17 3.26
CA ILE A 134 -2.00 -4.16 2.70
C ILE A 134 -2.32 -4.54 1.26
N ARG A 135 -3.58 -4.41 0.88
CA ARG A 135 -4.05 -4.44 -0.51
C ARG A 135 -4.75 -3.13 -0.81
N ALA A 136 -4.49 -2.56 -1.97
CA ALA A 136 -5.01 -1.23 -2.32
C ALA A 136 -5.43 -1.16 -3.79
N ARG A 137 -6.34 -0.24 -4.09
CA ARG A 137 -6.81 0.08 -5.44
C ARG A 137 -6.92 1.59 -5.62
N LEU A 138 -6.69 2.04 -6.84
CA LEU A 138 -6.70 3.45 -7.20
C LEU A 138 -7.75 3.70 -8.28
N TYR A 139 -8.73 4.52 -7.95
CA TYR A 139 -9.83 4.91 -8.81
C TYR A 139 -9.49 6.08 -9.73
N ARG A 140 -10.24 6.16 -10.83
CA ARG A 140 -10.40 7.31 -11.71
C ARG A 140 -11.81 7.90 -11.55
N PRO A 141 -12.09 9.11 -12.06
CA PRO A 141 -13.40 9.75 -11.93
C PRO A 141 -14.57 8.96 -12.55
N ASP A 142 -14.29 8.08 -13.52
CA ASP A 142 -15.27 7.15 -14.12
C ASP A 142 -15.55 5.91 -13.25
N MET A 143 -14.99 5.86 -12.03
CA MET A 143 -15.05 4.75 -11.09
C MET A 143 -14.37 3.46 -11.57
N SER A 144 -13.65 3.49 -12.70
CA SER A 144 -12.70 2.42 -13.02
C SER A 144 -11.53 2.48 -12.05
N PHE A 145 -10.93 1.33 -11.72
CA PHE A 145 -9.78 1.27 -10.83
C PHE A 145 -8.64 0.42 -11.38
N ASP A 146 -7.43 0.82 -10.99
CA ASP A 146 -6.22 0.00 -11.14
C ASP A 146 -5.88 -0.61 -9.76
N ALA A 147 -5.56 -1.90 -9.71
CA ALA A 147 -4.99 -2.49 -8.51
C ALA A 147 -3.59 -1.92 -8.24
N ILE A 148 -3.27 -1.61 -6.98
CA ILE A 148 -1.89 -1.38 -6.57
C ILE A 148 -1.18 -2.73 -6.62
N GLU A 149 -0.25 -2.89 -7.55
CA GLU A 149 0.42 -4.17 -7.84
C GLU A 149 1.41 -4.56 -6.73
N LEU A 150 1.99 -3.58 -6.05
CA LEU A 150 2.98 -3.76 -4.99
C LEU A 150 2.80 -2.74 -3.87
N VAL A 151 2.73 -3.22 -2.63
CA VAL A 151 2.93 -2.41 -1.44
C VAL A 151 4.32 -2.70 -0.85
N THR A 152 5.07 -1.64 -0.56
CA THR A 152 6.41 -1.72 0.05
C THR A 152 6.44 -0.99 1.38
N VAL A 153 7.03 -1.65 2.38
CA VAL A 153 7.32 -1.03 3.67
C VAL A 153 8.82 -1.06 3.89
N SER A 154 9.42 0.12 4.05
CA SER A 154 10.86 0.27 4.23
C SER A 154 11.18 0.61 5.69
N GLY A 155 11.91 -0.29 6.35
CA GLY A 155 12.41 -0.13 7.71
C GLY A 155 13.71 -0.89 7.91
N HIS A 156 13.92 -1.44 9.11
CA HIS A 156 15.02 -2.37 9.35
C HIS A 156 14.87 -3.62 8.47
N ASP A 157 13.65 -4.15 8.44
CA ASP A 157 13.21 -5.12 7.45
C ASP A 157 12.49 -4.41 6.30
N ILE A 158 12.60 -4.97 5.10
CA ILE A 158 11.85 -4.50 3.93
C ILE A 158 10.78 -5.54 3.62
N SER A 159 9.52 -5.13 3.70
CA SER A 159 8.38 -5.98 3.37
C SER A 159 7.83 -5.65 1.98
N TYR A 160 7.47 -6.69 1.25
CA TYR A 160 6.84 -6.62 -0.07
C TYR A 160 5.53 -7.41 -0.04
N TRP A 161 4.43 -6.74 -0.35
CA TRP A 161 3.14 -7.40 -0.58
C TRP A 161 2.71 -7.17 -2.01
N TRP A 162 2.77 -8.25 -2.79
CA TRP A 162 2.37 -8.21 -4.17
C TRP A 162 0.92 -8.62 -4.31
N ASN A 163 0.15 -7.85 -5.08
CA ASN A 163 -1.26 -8.16 -5.28
C ASN A 163 -1.49 -9.52 -5.97
N GLU A 164 -0.56 -9.95 -6.84
CA GLU A 164 -0.63 -11.27 -7.49
C GLU A 164 -0.32 -12.46 -6.55
N ASP A 165 0.28 -12.20 -5.38
CA ASP A 165 0.54 -13.23 -4.36
C ASP A 165 -0.62 -13.33 -3.35
N ILE A 166 -1.73 -12.62 -3.59
CA ILE A 166 -2.95 -12.70 -2.78
C ILE A 166 -3.94 -13.54 -3.56
N HIS A 167 -4.26 -14.73 -3.06
CA HIS A 167 -5.21 -15.64 -3.69
C HIS A 167 -6.35 -15.91 -2.73
N ASN A 168 -7.58 -15.63 -3.16
CA ASN A 168 -8.78 -15.78 -2.33
C ASN A 168 -8.56 -15.17 -0.94
N GLY A 169 -8.13 -13.91 -0.88
CA GLY A 169 -7.93 -13.18 0.38
C GLY A 169 -6.78 -13.64 1.26
N VAL A 170 -5.99 -14.63 0.84
CA VAL A 170 -4.86 -15.13 1.60
C VAL A 170 -3.56 -14.75 0.90
N LEU A 171 -2.67 -14.08 1.66
CA LEU A 171 -1.32 -13.78 1.21
C LEU A 171 -0.46 -15.05 1.23
N VAL A 172 0.18 -15.37 0.10
CA VAL A 172 1.18 -16.43 0.03
C VAL A 172 2.34 -16.10 0.95
N GLN A 173 2.75 -17.07 1.77
CA GLN A 173 3.87 -16.89 2.69
C GLN A 173 5.17 -16.62 1.94
N TRP A 174 6.03 -15.80 2.56
CA TRP A 174 7.35 -15.54 2.01
C TRP A 174 8.14 -16.86 1.93
N PRO A 175 8.78 -17.15 0.79
CA PRO A 175 9.47 -18.42 0.58
C PRO A 175 10.71 -18.53 1.46
N LEU A 176 11.10 -19.77 1.78
CA LEU A 176 12.35 -20.05 2.49
C LEU A 176 13.57 -19.60 1.68
N PRO A 177 14.67 -19.20 2.34
CA PRO A 177 15.91 -18.85 1.67
C PRO A 177 16.44 -19.99 0.78
N PHE A 178 17.15 -19.62 -0.29
CA PHE A 178 17.79 -20.55 -1.23
C PHE A 178 16.84 -21.54 -1.92
N THR A 179 15.57 -21.17 -2.04
CA THR A 179 14.55 -21.94 -2.78
C THR A 179 14.22 -21.28 -4.12
N GLU A 180 13.59 -22.02 -5.03
CA GLU A 180 13.02 -21.46 -6.26
C GLU A 180 11.99 -20.36 -5.96
N GLY A 181 11.25 -20.48 -4.85
CA GLY A 181 10.35 -19.44 -4.38
C GLY A 181 11.09 -18.13 -4.10
N MET A 182 12.22 -18.19 -3.37
CA MET A 182 13.05 -17.00 -3.11
C MET A 182 13.56 -16.41 -4.42
N ARG A 183 14.10 -17.24 -5.32
CA ARG A 183 14.61 -16.79 -6.63
C ARG A 183 13.52 -16.08 -7.43
N ARG A 184 12.30 -16.62 -7.46
CA ARG A 184 11.14 -15.99 -8.11
C ARG A 184 10.79 -14.63 -7.50
N GLN A 185 10.83 -14.50 -6.17
CA GLN A 185 10.56 -13.22 -5.50
C GLN A 185 11.65 -12.18 -5.81
N LEU A 186 12.93 -12.55 -5.71
CA LEU A 186 14.06 -11.68 -6.05
C LEU A 186 14.09 -11.28 -7.54
N GLY A 187 13.67 -12.20 -8.42
CA GLY A 187 13.51 -11.97 -9.86
C GLY A 187 12.54 -10.85 -10.24
N ARG A 188 11.72 -10.37 -9.29
CA ARG A 188 10.78 -9.26 -9.49
C ARG A 188 11.34 -7.92 -9.06
N LEU A 189 12.48 -7.92 -8.36
CA LEU A 189 13.10 -6.75 -7.78
C LEU A 189 14.22 -6.20 -8.67
N SER A 190 14.49 -4.91 -8.50
CA SER A 190 15.60 -4.21 -9.13
C SER A 190 16.57 -3.73 -8.05
N PHE A 191 17.85 -4.02 -8.25
CA PHE A 191 18.93 -3.63 -7.34
C PHE A 191 19.89 -2.68 -8.06
N ALA A 192 20.47 -1.76 -7.30
CA ALA A 192 21.57 -0.92 -7.76
C ALA A 192 22.77 -1.09 -6.82
N VAL A 193 23.95 -1.29 -7.40
CA VAL A 193 25.23 -1.28 -6.67
C VAL A 193 26.00 -0.04 -7.10
N ILE A 194 26.37 0.79 -6.13
CA ILE A 194 27.13 2.03 -6.33
C ILE A 194 28.57 1.79 -5.84
N GLY A 195 29.55 1.96 -6.73
CA GLY A 195 30.95 1.60 -6.58
C GLY A 195 31.17 0.11 -6.82
N VAL A 196 31.56 -0.27 -8.05
CA VAL A 196 31.68 -1.70 -8.46
C VAL A 196 33.14 -2.17 -8.43
N SER A 197 33.87 -1.71 -7.42
CA SER A 197 35.21 -2.18 -7.06
C SER A 197 35.17 -2.92 -5.72
N GLY A 198 36.27 -3.57 -5.34
CA GLY A 198 36.43 -4.22 -4.03
C GLY A 198 35.22 -5.08 -3.62
N THR A 199 34.47 -4.64 -2.61
CA THR A 199 33.26 -5.33 -2.13
C THR A 199 32.10 -5.27 -3.11
N GLY A 200 31.94 -4.17 -3.84
CA GLY A 200 30.82 -3.96 -4.76
C GLY A 200 30.80 -4.97 -5.91
N SER A 201 31.97 -5.39 -6.41
CA SER A 201 32.06 -6.42 -7.44
C SER A 201 31.60 -7.80 -6.93
N VAL A 202 31.99 -8.17 -5.70
CA VAL A 202 31.54 -9.42 -5.06
C VAL A 202 30.03 -9.39 -4.80
N VAL A 203 29.50 -8.27 -4.31
CA VAL A 203 28.05 -8.10 -4.07
C VAL A 203 27.28 -8.17 -5.39
N ALA A 204 27.75 -7.51 -6.45
CA ALA A 204 27.15 -7.56 -7.77
C ALA A 204 27.07 -9.00 -8.30
N GLU A 205 28.15 -9.77 -8.17
CA GLU A 205 28.18 -11.19 -8.57
C GLU A 205 27.20 -12.03 -7.74
N GLN A 206 27.19 -11.87 -6.42
CA GLN A 206 26.28 -12.58 -5.53
C GLN A 206 24.81 -12.30 -5.88
N LEU A 207 24.46 -11.02 -6.07
CA LEU A 207 23.11 -10.63 -6.47
C LEU A 207 22.71 -11.28 -7.81
N ALA A 208 23.60 -11.26 -8.81
CA ALA A 208 23.35 -11.91 -10.09
C ALA A 208 23.09 -13.41 -9.94
N ARG A 209 23.84 -14.12 -9.08
CA ARG A 209 23.67 -15.56 -8.82
C ARG A 209 22.40 -15.89 -8.03
N LEU A 210 21.90 -14.96 -7.20
CA LEU A 210 20.65 -15.11 -6.45
C LEU A 210 19.40 -15.01 -7.33
N GLY A 211 19.55 -14.67 -8.62
CA GLY A 211 18.47 -14.60 -9.60
C GLY A 211 17.60 -13.36 -9.49
N ILE A 212 18.20 -12.21 -9.16
CA ILE A 212 17.50 -10.92 -9.17
C ILE A 212 17.04 -10.53 -10.59
N GLY A 213 15.97 -9.73 -10.68
CA GLY A 213 15.38 -9.37 -11.97
C GLY A 213 16.20 -8.36 -12.78
N LYS A 214 16.71 -7.33 -12.11
CA LYS A 214 17.52 -6.28 -12.73
C LYS A 214 18.62 -5.83 -11.79
N LEU A 215 19.85 -5.78 -12.30
CA LEU A 215 21.00 -5.20 -11.62
C LEU A 215 21.46 -3.96 -12.37
N THR A 216 21.59 -2.84 -11.67
CA THR A 216 22.18 -1.60 -12.18
C THR A 216 23.50 -1.34 -11.47
N LEU A 217 24.54 -1.12 -12.25
CA LEU A 217 25.90 -0.89 -11.77
C LEU A 217 26.23 0.57 -12.02
N ILE A 218 26.68 1.27 -10.99
CA ILE A 218 27.09 2.67 -11.05
C ILE A 218 28.50 2.72 -10.47
N ASP A 219 29.47 3.19 -11.23
CA ASP A 219 30.87 3.35 -10.82
C ASP A 219 31.31 4.80 -10.98
#